data_AF-A0A0E3WEW2-F1
#
_entry.id   AF-A0A0E3WEW2-F1
#
_cell.length_a   1.000
_cell.length_b   1.000
_cell.length_c   1.000
_cell.angle_alpha   90.00
_cell.angle_beta   90.00
_cell.angle_gamma   90.00
#
_symmetry.space_group_name_H-M   'P 1'
#
loop_
_entity.id
_entity.type
_entity.pdbx_description
1 polymer ?
#
loop_
_entity_poly.entity_id
_entity_poly.type
_entity_poly.pdbx_seq_one_letter_code
_entity_poly.pdbx_strand_id
1 'polypeptide(L)'
;MLPLILFLILISKPTTILFRLFFQQYQPDNMDKIDTIPGAGARIGLLERIIMGICILFGQFASIGLVFTAKSIARYNKISENPAFAEYYLIGSLFSILSALVAAWICLL
;
A
#
# COMPACT_ATOMS: atom_id res chain seq x y z
N MET A 1 -5.24 20.03 13.96
CA MET A 1 -5.73 18.79 14.61
C MET A 1 -6.80 18.09 13.77
N LEU A 2 -7.91 18.75 13.40
CA LEU A 2 -8.95 18.20 12.51
C LEU A 2 -8.45 17.63 11.16
N PRO A 3 -7.58 18.32 10.38
CA PRO A 3 -7.09 17.80 9.10
C PRO A 3 -6.27 16.51 9.20
N LEU A 4 -5.52 16.36 10.31
CA LEU A 4 -4.72 15.15 10.57
C LEU A 4 -5.61 13.92 10.81
N ILE A 5 -6.71 14.12 11.54
CA ILE A 5 -7.68 13.06 11.83
C ILE A 5 -8.40 12.64 10.53
N LEU A 6 -8.77 13.61 9.69
CA LEU A 6 -9.38 13.35 8.38
C LEU A 6 -8.42 12.54 7.48
N PHE A 7 -7.15 12.94 7.43
CA PHE A 7 -6.10 12.22 6.72
C PHE A 7 -5.98 10.75 7.19
N LEU A 8 -5.88 10.52 8.51
CA LEU A 8 -5.78 9.18 9.09
C LEU A 8 -7.00 8.30 8.75
N ILE A 9 -8.21 8.87 8.74
CA ILE A 9 -9.44 8.15 8.37
C ILE A 9 -9.38 7.75 6.89
N LEU A 10 -8.96 8.66 6.00
CA LEU A 10 -8.92 8.44 4.56
C LEU A 10 -7.89 7.37 4.16
N ILE A 11 -6.76 7.28 4.87
CA ILE A 11 -5.72 6.27 4.59
C ILE A 11 -5.96 4.92 5.25
N SER A 12 -7.09 4.69 5.94
CA SER A 12 -7.29 3.49 6.75
C SER A 12 -8.08 2.38 6.02
N LYS A 13 -9.36 2.24 6.35
CA LYS A 13 -10.28 1.24 5.77
C LYS A 13 -10.71 1.57 4.33
N PRO A 14 -11.01 2.83 3.95
CA PRO A 14 -11.65 3.08 2.66
C PRO A 14 -10.72 2.75 1.49
N THR A 15 -9.42 3.09 1.57
CA THR A 15 -8.48 2.69 0.52
C THR A 15 -8.33 1.17 0.38
N THR A 16 -8.38 0.43 1.50
CA THR A 16 -8.26 -1.02 1.48
C THR A 16 -9.46 -1.65 0.77
N ILE A 17 -10.65 -1.09 1.00
CA ILE A 17 -11.89 -1.51 0.34
C ILE A 17 -11.85 -1.11 -1.14
N LEU A 18 -11.44 0.12 -1.44
CA LEU A 18 -11.32 0.64 -2.81
C LEU A 18 -10.36 -0.20 -3.64
N PHE A 19 -9.21 -0.55 -3.07
CA PHE A 19 -8.24 -1.43 -3.70
C PHE A 19 -8.86 -2.80 -4.04
N ARG A 20 -9.55 -3.42 -3.08
CA ARG A 20 -10.23 -4.70 -3.32
C ARG A 20 -11.30 -4.57 -4.41
N LEU A 21 -12.09 -3.50 -4.39
CA LEU A 21 -13.16 -3.30 -5.37
C LEU A 21 -12.64 -3.18 -6.81
N PHE A 22 -11.55 -2.44 -7.02
CA PHE A 22 -11.01 -2.21 -8.37
C PHE A 22 -10.05 -3.30 -8.86
N PHE A 23 -9.27 -3.90 -7.95
CA PHE A 23 -8.11 -4.71 -8.32
C PHE A 23 -8.16 -6.17 -7.86
N GLN A 24 -9.26 -6.62 -7.23
CA GLN A 24 -9.41 -8.04 -6.87
C GLN A 24 -9.41 -8.98 -8.08
N GLN A 25 -9.81 -8.50 -9.26
CA GLN A 25 -9.75 -9.26 -10.52
C GLN A 25 -8.32 -9.66 -10.95
N TYR A 26 -7.29 -8.95 -10.45
CA TYR A 26 -5.88 -9.23 -10.76
C TYR A 26 -5.23 -10.13 -9.72
N GLN A 27 -5.97 -10.60 -8.72
CA GLN A 27 -5.44 -11.51 -7.71
C GLN A 27 -5.13 -12.85 -8.39
N PRO A 28 -3.87 -13.33 -8.39
CA PRO A 28 -3.54 -14.60 -9.03
C PRO A 28 -4.23 -15.78 -8.34
N ASP A 29 -4.91 -16.63 -9.11
CA ASP A 29 -5.69 -17.80 -8.64
C ASP A 29 -4.82 -18.83 -7.89
N ASN A 30 -3.53 -18.94 -8.24
CA ASN A 30 -2.58 -19.87 -7.63
C ASN A 30 -1.85 -19.27 -6.41
N MET A 31 -2.51 -18.45 -5.60
CA MET A 31 -2.00 -18.18 -4.25
C MET A 31 -2.28 -19.40 -3.39
N ASP A 32 -1.34 -20.34 -3.35
CA ASP A 32 -1.40 -21.47 -2.42
C ASP A 32 -1.70 -20.94 -1.02
N LYS A 33 -2.76 -21.46 -0.38
CA LYS A 33 -3.25 -21.02 0.94
C LYS A 33 -2.17 -21.11 2.05
N ILE A 34 -1.06 -21.78 1.77
CA ILE A 34 0.07 -22.02 2.66
C ILE A 34 1.07 -20.84 2.65
N ASP A 35 1.12 -20.06 1.57
CA ASP A 35 2.19 -19.06 1.35
C ASP A 35 1.99 -17.72 2.07
N THR A 36 0.82 -17.47 2.63
CA THR A 36 0.48 -16.13 3.14
C THR A 36 -0.51 -16.20 4.30
N ILE A 37 -0.21 -15.44 5.35
CA ILE A 37 -1.12 -15.27 6.48
C ILE A 37 -2.38 -14.51 6.02
N PRO A 38 -3.59 -15.04 6.23
CA PRO A 38 -4.84 -14.38 5.86
C PRO A 38 -4.91 -12.95 6.42
N GLY A 39 -5.13 -11.98 5.54
CA GLY A 39 -5.26 -10.57 5.91
C GLY A 39 -3.93 -9.82 6.14
N ALA A 40 -2.77 -10.46 6.04
CA ALA A 40 -1.48 -9.79 6.19
C ALA A 40 -1.28 -8.65 5.17
N GLY A 41 -1.69 -8.85 3.92
CA GLY A 41 -1.60 -7.79 2.89
C GLY A 41 -2.35 -6.51 3.25
N ALA A 42 -3.54 -6.62 3.84
CA ALA A 42 -4.32 -5.46 4.28
C ALA A 42 -3.66 -4.71 5.44
N ARG A 43 -3.06 -5.45 6.40
CA ARG A 43 -2.31 -4.84 7.50
C ARG A 43 -1.00 -4.19 7.02
N ILE A 44 -0.25 -4.85 6.13
CA ILE A 44 0.97 -4.29 5.53
C ILE A 44 0.64 -2.99 4.80
N GLY A 45 -0.42 -2.97 3.98
CA GLY A 45 -0.84 -1.75 3.29
C GLY A 45 -1.27 -0.63 4.24
N LEU A 46 -1.85 -0.93 5.41
CA LEU A 46 -2.16 0.09 6.42
C LEU A 46 -0.89 0.66 7.04
N LEU A 47 0.06 -0.20 7.43
CA LEU A 47 1.34 0.21 8.01
C LEU A 47 2.14 1.07 7.02
N GLU A 48 2.19 0.68 5.75
CA GLU A 48 2.84 1.44 4.69
C GLU A 48 2.27 2.86 4.60
N ARG A 49 0.93 3.01 4.52
CA ARG A 49 0.28 4.33 4.46
C ARG A 49 0.50 5.18 5.70
N ILE A 50 0.57 4.57 6.89
CA ILE A 50 0.92 5.29 8.14
C ILE A 50 2.35 5.83 8.04
N ILE A 51 3.32 4.99 7.66
CA ILE A 51 4.72 5.39 7.51
C ILE A 51 4.84 6.49 6.45
N MET A 52 4.20 6.32 5.30
CA MET A 52 4.16 7.34 4.24
C MET A 52 3.54 8.65 4.72
N GLY A 53 2.44 8.58 5.48
CA GLY A 53 1.80 9.76 6.05
C GLY A 53 2.74 10.52 7.00
N ILE A 54 3.49 9.80 7.84
CA ILE A 54 4.53 10.38 8.68
C ILE A 54 5.60 11.05 7.79
N CYS A 55 6.11 10.36 6.76
CA CYS A 55 7.10 10.93 5.84
C CYS A 55 6.61 12.22 5.17
N ILE A 56 5.35 12.25 4.71
CA ILE A 56 4.76 13.44 4.07
C ILE A 56 4.68 14.61 5.06
N LEU A 57 4.27 14.37 6.31
CA LEU A 57 4.20 15.42 7.35
C LEU A 57 5.57 16.05 7.65
N PHE A 58 6.64 15.26 7.57
CA PHE A 58 8.02 15.74 7.73
C PHE A 58 8.66 16.23 6.41
N GLY A 59 7.91 16.26 5.31
CA GLY A 59 8.40 16.65 3.97
C GLY A 59 9.42 15.68 3.35
N GLN A 60 9.55 14.47 3.89
CA GLN A 60 10.53 13.45 3.49
C GLN A 60 10.00 12.54 2.39
N PHE A 61 9.72 13.09 1.20
CA PHE A 61 9.18 12.32 0.09
C PHE A 61 10.13 11.22 -0.42
N ALA A 62 11.44 11.41 -0.30
CA ALA A 62 12.43 10.38 -0.64
C ALA A 62 12.27 9.10 0.19
N SER A 63 11.86 9.22 1.46
CA SER A 63 11.63 8.09 2.35
C SER A 63 10.48 7.19 1.90
N ILE A 64 9.51 7.72 1.15
CA ILE A 64 8.44 6.91 0.53
C ILE A 64 9.05 5.89 -0.44
N GLY A 65 10.04 6.31 -1.23
CA GLY A 65 10.78 5.41 -2.12
C GLY A 65 11.54 4.32 -1.37
N LEU A 66 12.11 4.65 -0.20
CA LEU A 66 12.78 3.67 0.66
C LEU A 66 11.80 2.62 1.21
N VAL A 67 10.62 3.05 1.65
CA VAL A 67 9.56 2.14 2.12
C VAL A 67 9.11 1.20 1.01
N PHE A 68 8.87 1.74 -0.19
CA PHE A 68 8.50 0.95 -1.36
C PHE A 68 9.60 -0.07 -1.74
N THR A 69 10.86 0.36 -1.70
CA THR A 69 12.02 -0.47 -2.01
C THR A 69 12.16 -1.59 -0.98
N ALA A 70 12.10 -1.28 0.31
CA ALA A 70 12.20 -2.25 1.40
C ALA A 70 11.10 -3.33 1.30
N LYS A 71 9.86 -2.92 1.00
CA LYS A 71 8.74 -3.85 0.76
C LYS A 71 9.00 -4.78 -0.41
N SER A 72 9.61 -4.25 -1.49
CA SER A 72 9.88 -5.00 -2.71
C SER A 72 11.04 -5.96 -2.54
N ILE A 73 12.09 -5.57 -1.80
CA ILE A 73 13.21 -6.45 -1.43
C ILE A 73 12.70 -7.62 -0.58
N ALA A 74 11.83 -7.36 0.41
CA ALA A 74 11.28 -8.41 1.28
C ALA A 74 10.43 -9.46 0.53
N ARG A 75 9.95 -9.14 -0.68
CA ARG A 75 9.17 -10.06 -1.53
C ARG A 75 9.85 -10.38 -2.86
N TYR A 76 11.14 -10.05 -3.00
CA TYR A 76 11.84 -10.11 -4.28
C TYR A 76 11.77 -11.50 -4.94
N ASN A 77 12.05 -12.56 -4.19
CA ASN A 77 12.02 -13.93 -4.72
C ASN A 77 10.67 -14.26 -5.37
N LYS A 78 9.56 -13.96 -4.66
CA LYS A 78 8.20 -14.25 -5.15
C LYS A 78 7.80 -13.35 -6.32
N ILE A 79 8.26 -12.10 -6.33
CA ILE A 79 8.07 -11.17 -7.46
C ILE A 79 8.83 -11.67 -8.69
N SER A 80 10.05 -12.19 -8.49
CA SER A 80 10.91 -12.67 -9.58
C SER A 80 10.42 -13.99 -10.18
N GLU A 81 9.82 -14.86 -9.38
CA GLU A 81 9.38 -16.21 -9.80
C GLU A 81 7.96 -16.23 -10.39
N ASN A 82 7.11 -15.26 -10.01
CA ASN A 82 5.70 -15.25 -10.41
C ASN A 82 5.31 -13.89 -11.03
N PRO A 83 5.26 -13.78 -12.38
CA PRO A 83 4.90 -12.54 -13.07
C PRO A 83 3.51 -11.99 -12.70
N ALA A 84 2.50 -12.85 -12.57
CA ALA A 84 1.15 -12.42 -12.19
C ALA A 84 1.12 -11.84 -10.77
N PHE A 85 1.88 -12.44 -9.83
CA PHE A 85 2.07 -11.88 -8.50
C PHE A 85 2.80 -10.54 -8.53
N ALA A 86 3.84 -10.43 -9.38
CA ALA A 86 4.60 -9.19 -9.54
C ALA A 86 3.69 -8.04 -9.98
N GLU A 87 2.87 -8.24 -11.02
CA GLU A 87 1.93 -7.24 -11.53
C GLU A 87 0.91 -6.84 -10.45
N TYR A 88 0.27 -7.81 -9.80
CA TYR A 88 -0.68 -7.55 -8.71
C TYR A 88 -0.03 -6.78 -7.55
N TYR A 89 1.18 -7.16 -7.17
CA TYR A 89 1.96 -6.49 -6.12
C TYR A 89 2.33 -5.05 -6.50
N LEU A 90 2.73 -4.81 -7.76
CA LEU A 90 3.09 -3.50 -8.27
C LEU A 90 1.88 -2.56 -8.25
N ILE A 91 0.75 -3.02 -8.80
CA ILE A 91 -0.52 -2.29 -8.82
C ILE A 91 -0.92 -1.90 -7.40
N GLY A 92 -0.92 -2.85 -6.45
CA GLY A 92 -1.31 -2.56 -5.08
C GLY A 92 -0.39 -1.59 -4.35
N SER A 93 0.91 -1.66 -4.61
CA SER A 93 1.90 -0.78 -3.97
C SER A 93 1.85 0.63 -4.56
N LEU A 94 1.74 0.78 -5.88
CA LEU A 94 1.59 2.09 -6.52
C LEU A 94 0.25 2.75 -6.17
N PHE A 95 -0.83 1.98 -6.10
CA PHE A 95 -2.13 2.48 -5.64
C PHE A 95 -2.08 2.96 -4.18
N SER A 96 -1.41 2.22 -3.30
CA SER A 96 -1.19 2.62 -1.92
C SER A 96 -0.45 3.96 -1.84
N ILE A 97 0.65 4.10 -2.58
CA ILE A 97 1.42 5.34 -2.65
C ILE A 97 0.56 6.51 -3.15
N LEU A 98 -0.12 6.32 -4.27
CA LEU A 98 -0.98 7.33 -4.87
C LEU A 98 -2.09 7.78 -3.90
N SER A 99 -2.73 6.82 -3.24
CA SER A 99 -3.82 7.12 -2.30
C SER A 99 -3.36 7.94 -1.09
N ALA A 100 -2.17 7.68 -0.56
CA ALA A 100 -1.63 8.44 0.56
C ALA A 100 -1.24 9.86 0.13
N LEU A 101 -0.67 10.02 -1.06
CA LEU A 101 -0.35 11.34 -1.62
C LEU A 101 -1.61 12.17 -1.87
N VAL A 102 -2.64 11.58 -2.49
CA VAL A 102 -3.93 12.25 -2.74
C VAL A 102 -4.62 12.62 -1.42
N ALA A 103 -4.64 11.70 -0.44
CA ALA A 103 -5.21 11.98 0.87
C ALA A 103 -4.48 13.13 1.58
N ALA A 104 -3.15 13.16 1.49
CA ALA A 104 -2.35 14.24 2.07
C ALA A 104 -2.62 15.56 1.37
N TRP A 105 -2.70 15.57 0.04
CA TRP A 105 -3.03 16.76 -0.74
C TRP A 105 -4.40 17.35 -0.37
N ILE A 106 -5.42 16.51 -0.16
CA ILE A 106 -6.78 16.97 0.18
C ILE A 106 -6.87 17.49 1.62
N CYS A 107 -6.12 16.90 2.55
CA CYS A 107 -6.30 17.15 3.98
C CYS A 107 -5.28 18.12 4.58
N LEU A 108 -4.05 18.17 4.06
CA LEU A 108 -2.92 18.84 4.69
C LEU A 108 -2.39 20.04 3.89
N LEU A 109 -2.74 20.14 2.61
CA LEU A 109 -2.43 21.25 1.70
C LEU A 109 -3.71 22.04 1.40
#